data_AF-A0A4U5ME03-F1
#
_entry.id   AF-A0A4U5ME03-F1
#
_cell.length_a   1.000
_cell.length_b   1.000
_cell.length_c   1.000
_cell.angle_alpha   90.00
_cell.angle_beta   90.00
_cell.angle_gamma   90.00
#
_symmetry.space_group_name_H-M   'P 1'
#
loop_
_entity.id
_entity.type
_entity.pdbx_description
1 polymer ?
#
loop_
_entity_poly.entity_id
_entity_poly.type
_entity_poly.pdbx_seq_one_letter_code
_entity_poly.pdbx_strand_id
1 'polypeptide(L)'
;MTIKICDVATNIVVIRIGAESVDYVTSAIPFIVCIGPEAAVLMTHFIGSSIRSCEKKLLQINRDQLHVKFASAKTPQEKQFIQKAICATTGNAGMKAAERITVCLTELFGPKQ
;
A
#
# COMPACT_ATOMS: atom_id res chain seq x y z
N MET A 1 5.39 -19.42 -10.10
CA MET A 1 4.96 -18.10 -9.58
C MET A 1 3.70 -18.31 -8.74
N THR A 2 3.61 -17.73 -7.54
CA THR A 2 2.43 -17.86 -6.66
C THR A 2 2.05 -16.50 -6.09
N ILE A 3 0.76 -16.18 -6.04
CA ILE A 3 0.25 -14.94 -5.42
C ILE A 3 0.17 -15.17 -3.92
N LYS A 4 0.70 -14.24 -3.12
CA LYS A 4 0.68 -14.32 -1.66
C LYS A 4 -0.34 -13.37 -1.05
N ILE A 5 -0.39 -12.15 -1.56
CA ILE A 5 -1.28 -11.10 -1.07
C ILE A 5 -1.86 -10.40 -2.29
N CYS A 6 -3.17 -10.20 -2.29
CA CYS A 6 -3.87 -9.37 -3.26
C CYS A 6 -4.78 -8.46 -2.45
N ASP A 7 -4.47 -7.16 -2.45
CA ASP A 7 -5.31 -6.17 -1.80
C ASP A 7 -5.98 -5.29 -2.86
N VAL A 8 -7.31 -5.38 -2.91
CA VAL A 8 -8.15 -4.63 -3.85
C VAL A 8 -8.26 -3.16 -3.43
N ALA A 9 -8.09 -2.86 -2.14
CA ALA A 9 -8.19 -1.49 -1.64
C ALA A 9 -7.02 -0.62 -2.14
N THR A 10 -5.82 -1.17 -2.06
CA THR A 10 -4.57 -0.47 -2.42
C THR A 10 -4.09 -0.77 -3.83
N ASN A 11 -4.70 -1.75 -4.51
CA ASN A 11 -4.21 -2.30 -5.78
C ASN A 11 -2.74 -2.79 -5.68
N ILE A 12 -2.34 -3.31 -4.52
CA ILE A 12 -1.02 -3.87 -4.30
C ILE A 12 -1.11 -5.39 -4.30
N VAL A 13 -0.22 -6.02 -5.08
CA VAL A 13 -0.10 -7.47 -5.15
C VAL A 13 1.32 -7.88 -4.77
N VAL A 14 1.42 -8.88 -3.89
CA VAL A 14 2.70 -9.51 -3.55
C VAL A 14 2.78 -10.87 -4.23
N ILE A 15 3.72 -10.99 -5.15
CA ILE A 15 3.98 -12.21 -5.89
C ILE A 15 5.27 -12.87 -5.40
N ARG A 16 5.22 -14.19 -5.24
CA ARG A 16 6.41 -15.01 -4.96
C ARG A 16 6.87 -15.68 -6.26
N ILE A 17 8.11 -15.42 -6.61
CA ILE A 17 8.78 -15.94 -7.80
C ILE A 17 10.11 -16.61 -7.40
N GLY A 18 10.67 -17.43 -8.29
CA GLY A 18 12.01 -17.99 -8.10
C GLY A 18 13.07 -16.92 -8.38
N ALA A 19 14.24 -17.01 -7.74
CA ALA A 19 15.32 -16.04 -7.90
C ALA A 19 15.75 -15.87 -9.37
N GLU A 20 15.87 -16.99 -10.09
CA GLU A 20 16.22 -17.02 -11.52
C GLU A 20 15.21 -16.30 -12.43
N SER A 21 13.96 -16.14 -11.96
CA SER A 21 12.87 -15.56 -12.76
C SER A 21 12.61 -14.08 -12.48
N VAL A 22 13.39 -13.45 -11.58
CA VAL A 22 13.17 -12.06 -11.16
C VAL A 22 13.31 -11.09 -12.32
N ASP A 23 14.36 -11.22 -13.13
CA ASP A 23 14.63 -10.30 -14.24
C ASP A 23 13.58 -10.42 -15.35
N TYR A 24 13.14 -11.65 -15.63
CA TYR A 24 12.09 -11.92 -16.60
C TYR A 24 10.75 -11.29 -16.19
N VAL A 25 10.36 -11.46 -14.92
CA VAL A 25 9.09 -10.90 -14.43
C VAL A 25 9.17 -9.38 -14.37
N THR A 26 10.27 -8.81 -13.88
CA THR A 26 10.43 -7.36 -13.73
C THR A 26 10.44 -6.65 -15.07
N SER A 27 11.05 -7.26 -16.09
CA SER A 27 11.03 -6.73 -17.47
C SER A 27 9.67 -6.89 -18.15
N ALA A 28 8.89 -7.92 -17.82
CA ALA A 28 7.56 -8.12 -18.38
C ALA A 28 6.49 -7.17 -17.81
N ILE A 29 6.59 -6.79 -16.53
CA ILE A 29 5.63 -5.92 -15.81
C ILE A 29 5.24 -4.64 -16.59
N PRO A 30 6.17 -3.80 -17.09
CA PRO A 30 5.81 -2.55 -17.75
C PRO A 30 5.07 -2.74 -19.08
N PHE A 31 5.13 -3.93 -19.68
CA PHE A 31 4.44 -4.23 -20.94
C PHE A 31 2.98 -4.68 -20.74
N ILE A 32 2.55 -4.85 -19.48
CA ILE A 32 1.15 -5.14 -19.18
C ILE A 32 0.39 -3.82 -19.18
N VAL A 33 -0.36 -3.58 -20.26
CA VAL A 33 -1.12 -2.34 -20.49
C VAL A 33 -2.62 -2.50 -20.16
N CYS A 34 -3.11 -3.73 -20.12
CA CYS A 34 -4.51 -4.03 -19.80
C CYS A 34 -4.62 -5.24 -18.87
N ILE A 35 -5.57 -5.19 -17.94
CA ILE A 35 -5.95 -6.31 -17.07
C ILE A 35 -7.45 -6.55 -17.28
N GLY A 36 -7.79 -7.60 -18.03
CA GLY A 36 -9.16 -7.83 -18.46
C GLY A 36 -9.64 -6.73 -19.43
N PRO A 37 -10.83 -6.14 -19.22
CA PRO A 37 -11.34 -5.06 -20.08
C PRO A 37 -10.76 -3.67 -19.75
N GLU A 38 -10.03 -3.52 -18.63
CA GLU A 38 -9.55 -2.23 -18.15
C GLU A 38 -8.08 -1.98 -18.51
N ALA A 39 -7.77 -0.74 -18.89
CA ALA A 39 -6.39 -0.29 -19.06
C ALA A 39 -5.72 -0.10 -17.70
N ALA A 40 -4.56 -0.69 -17.50
CA ALA A 40 -3.82 -0.64 -16.24
C ALA A 40 -2.31 -0.65 -16.51
N VAL A 41 -1.56 0.13 -15.72
CA VAL A 41 -0.10 0.12 -15.74
C VAL A 41 0.39 -0.47 -14.43
N LEU A 42 1.08 -1.59 -14.52
CA LEU A 42 1.68 -2.22 -13.35
C LEU A 42 3.07 -1.62 -13.09
N MET A 43 3.34 -1.30 -11.82
CA MET A 43 4.63 -0.78 -11.37
C MET A 43 5.22 -1.64 -10.26
N THR A 44 6.52 -1.89 -10.35
CA THR A 44 7.26 -2.64 -9.33
C THR A 44 7.63 -1.71 -8.18
N HIS A 45 7.00 -1.89 -7.02
CA HIS A 45 7.30 -1.10 -5.82
C HIS A 45 8.58 -1.53 -5.09
N PHE A 46 8.77 -2.83 -4.91
CA PHE A 46 9.90 -3.38 -4.17
C PHE A 46 10.12 -4.86 -4.52
N ILE A 47 11.38 -5.25 -4.62
CA ILE A 47 11.81 -6.64 -4.80
C ILE A 47 12.62 -7.04 -3.56
N GLY A 48 12.21 -8.11 -2.89
CA GLY A 48 12.86 -8.58 -1.67
C GLY A 48 12.84 -10.10 -1.54
N SER A 49 13.78 -10.63 -0.77
CA SER A 49 13.94 -12.08 -0.54
C SER A 49 13.04 -12.65 0.55
N SER A 50 12.36 -11.81 1.33
CA SER A 50 11.44 -12.23 2.40
C SER A 50 10.17 -11.40 2.42
N ILE A 51 9.05 -12.02 2.83
CA ILE A 51 7.76 -11.35 3.00
C ILE A 51 7.89 -10.20 4.01
N ARG A 52 8.62 -10.41 5.11
CA ARG A 52 8.85 -9.40 6.16
C ARG A 52 9.55 -8.15 5.63
N SER A 53 10.50 -8.30 4.70
CA SER A 53 11.18 -7.16 4.06
C SER A 53 10.20 -6.36 3.20
N CYS A 54 9.34 -7.05 2.45
CA CYS A 54 8.29 -6.42 1.63
C CYS A 54 7.28 -5.66 2.50
N GLU A 55 6.81 -6.27 3.59
CA GLU A 55 5.90 -5.65 4.56
C GLU A 55 6.50 -4.38 5.16
N LYS A 56 7.77 -4.43 5.61
CA LYS A 56 8.46 -3.26 6.16
C LYS A 56 8.55 -2.14 5.13
N LYS A 57 8.86 -2.47 3.86
CA LYS A 57 8.95 -1.46 2.80
C LYS A 57 7.57 -0.87 2.47
N LEU A 58 6.53 -1.70 2.45
CA LEU A 58 5.15 -1.27 2.20
C LEU A 58 4.66 -0.33 3.30
N LEU A 59 4.96 -0.63 4.57
CA LEU A 59 4.67 0.28 5.69
C LEU A 59 5.38 1.62 5.55
N GLN A 60 6.65 1.61 5.11
CA GLN A 60 7.40 2.85 4.87
C GLN A 60 6.74 3.68 3.76
N ILE A 61 6.40 3.06 2.62
CA ILE A 61 5.74 3.73 1.49
C ILE A 61 4.41 4.34 1.93
N ASN A 62 3.59 3.57 2.65
CA ASN A 62 2.29 4.04 3.14
C ASN A 62 2.47 5.26 4.07
N ARG A 63 3.38 5.18 5.03
CA ARG A 63 3.68 6.29 5.94
C ARG A 63 4.13 7.55 5.18
N ASP A 64 5.01 7.40 4.20
CA ASP A 64 5.50 8.52 3.40
C ASP A 64 4.35 9.14 2.57
N GLN A 65 3.45 8.32 2.01
CA GLN A 65 2.23 8.78 1.33
C GLN A 65 1.29 9.55 2.28
N LEU A 66 1.11 9.09 3.52
CA LEU A 66 0.27 9.79 4.51
C LEU A 66 0.84 11.16 4.85
N HIS A 67 2.16 11.28 5.03
CA HIS A 67 2.80 12.56 5.28
C HIS A 67 2.67 13.52 4.10
N VAL A 68 2.81 13.03 2.86
CA VAL A 68 2.58 13.84 1.65
C VAL A 68 1.13 14.31 1.57
N LYS A 69 0.16 13.42 1.80
CA LYS A 69 -1.27 13.76 1.84
C LYS A 69 -1.60 14.78 2.94
N PHE A 70 -0.98 14.65 4.12
CA PHE A 70 -1.17 15.60 5.21
C PHE A 70 -0.67 17.00 4.83
N ALA A 71 0.47 17.07 4.14
CA ALA A 71 1.04 18.33 3.67
C ALA A 71 0.18 19.00 2.58
N SER A 72 -0.48 18.22 1.72
CA SER A 72 -1.33 18.73 0.63
C SER A 72 -2.79 18.98 1.02
N ALA A 73 -3.25 18.47 2.16
CA ALA A 73 -4.62 18.63 2.62
C ALA A 73 -4.98 20.10 2.88
N LYS A 74 -6.13 20.54 2.36
CA LYS A 74 -6.60 21.92 2.47
C LYS A 74 -7.65 22.09 3.57
N THR A 75 -8.51 21.09 3.76
CA THR A 75 -9.60 21.17 4.73
C THR A 75 -9.12 20.71 6.12
N PRO A 76 -9.63 21.32 7.21
CA PRO A 76 -9.27 20.91 8.56
C PRO A 76 -9.77 19.50 8.90
N GLN A 77 -10.88 19.06 8.28
CA GLN A 77 -11.44 17.73 8.47
C GLN A 77 -10.55 16.64 7.87
N GLU A 78 -10.06 16.82 6.63
CA GLU A 78 -9.09 15.91 6.00
C GLU A 78 -7.79 15.84 6.81
N LYS A 79 -7.28 16.98 7.28
CA LYS A 79 -6.08 17.00 8.13
C LYS A 79 -6.27 16.19 9.40
N GLN A 80 -7.41 16.32 10.06
CA GLN A 80 -7.70 15.57 11.28
C GLN A 80 -7.82 14.06 11.00
N PHE A 81 -8.41 13.68 9.87
CA PHE A 81 -8.51 12.27 9.45
C PHE A 81 -7.11 11.67 9.20
N ILE A 82 -6.31 12.33 8.36
CA ILE A 82 -4.95 11.87 8.03
C ILE A 82 -4.06 11.84 9.28
N GLN A 83 -4.21 12.81 10.18
CA GLN A 83 -3.49 12.82 11.46
C GLN A 83 -3.82 11.61 12.33
N LYS A 84 -5.10 11.20 12.42
CA LYS A 84 -5.50 9.99 13.15
C LYS A 84 -4.85 8.74 12.57
N ALA A 85 -4.71 8.68 11.26
CA ALA A 85 -4.09 7.54 10.61
C ALA A 85 -2.57 7.48 10.70
N ILE A 86 -1.90 8.62 10.64
CA ILE A 86 -0.48 8.72 10.98
C ILE A 86 -0.27 8.22 12.42
N CYS A 87 -1.12 8.62 13.36
CA CYS A 87 -1.07 8.11 14.74
C CYS A 87 -1.29 6.60 14.82
N ALA A 88 -2.24 6.05 14.05
CA ALA A 88 -2.55 4.62 14.03
C ALA A 88 -1.38 3.77 13.48
N THR A 89 -0.65 4.28 12.48
CA THR A 89 0.47 3.58 11.80
C THR A 89 1.83 3.78 12.48
N THR A 90 2.08 4.91 13.15
CA THR A 90 3.36 5.23 13.83
C THR A 90 3.40 4.80 15.29
N GLY A 91 2.26 4.46 15.88
CA GLY A 91 2.20 3.72 17.14
C GLY A 91 2.54 4.53 18.39
N ASN A 92 2.18 5.82 18.47
CA ASN A 92 2.28 6.56 19.74
C ASN A 92 1.03 6.33 20.63
N ALA A 93 1.29 6.15 21.92
CA ALA A 93 0.41 5.53 22.92
C ALA A 93 -0.90 6.28 23.19
N GLY A 94 -2.04 5.59 23.02
CA GLY A 94 -3.36 6.11 23.43
C GLY A 94 -4.56 5.39 22.79
N MET A 95 -4.40 4.81 21.61
CA MET A 95 -5.50 4.13 20.91
C MET A 95 -5.54 2.63 21.21
N LYS A 96 -6.72 2.15 21.66
CA LYS A 96 -6.98 0.73 21.91
C LYS A 96 -6.81 -0.07 20.61
N ALA A 97 -6.26 -1.29 20.70
CA ALA A 97 -5.92 -2.12 19.55
C ALA A 97 -7.07 -2.33 18.53
N ALA A 98 -8.32 -2.32 18.99
CA ALA A 98 -9.52 -2.42 18.14
C ALA A 98 -9.72 -1.20 17.22
N GLU A 99 -9.35 0.00 17.66
CA GLU A 99 -9.53 1.24 16.91
C GLU A 99 -8.46 1.39 15.81
N ARG A 100 -7.29 0.77 16.00
CA ARG A 100 -6.21 0.73 15.00
C ARG A 100 -6.63 -0.02 13.73
N ILE A 101 -7.36 -1.12 13.88
CA ILE A 101 -7.83 -1.94 12.75
C ILE A 101 -8.90 -1.17 11.97
N THR A 102 -9.86 -0.54 12.67
CA THR A 102 -10.93 0.23 12.04
C THR A 102 -10.43 1.46 11.30
N VAL A 103 -9.48 2.22 11.87
CA VAL A 103 -8.89 3.42 11.22
C VAL A 103 -8.03 3.04 10.03
N CYS A 104 -7.23 1.96 10.13
CA CYS A 104 -6.44 1.47 9.00
C CYS A 104 -7.36 0.98 7.87
N LEU A 105 -8.47 0.31 8.19
CA LEU A 105 -9.48 -0.07 7.20
C LEU A 105 -10.18 1.15 6.59
N THR A 106 -10.61 2.16 7.36
CA THR A 106 -11.28 3.34 6.79
C THR A 106 -10.34 4.22 5.95
N GLU A 107 -9.05 4.23 6.24
CA GLU A 107 -8.01 4.86 5.43
C GLU A 107 -7.76 4.14 4.09
N LEU A 108 -7.89 2.81 4.09
CA LEU A 108 -7.79 1.96 2.90
C LEU A 108 -9.09 1.96 2.07
N PHE A 109 -10.25 2.17 2.71
CA PHE A 109 -11.59 2.01 2.14
C PHE A 109 -12.45 3.29 2.14
N GLY A 110 -11.87 4.46 2.41
CA GLY A 110 -12.60 5.73 2.36
C GLY A 110 -13.25 5.95 0.98
N PRO A 111 -14.49 6.45 0.90
CA PRO A 111 -15.20 6.56 -0.37
C PRO A 111 -14.40 7.46 -1.32
N LYS A 112 -14.02 6.90 -2.48
CA LYS A 112 -13.63 7.70 -3.63
C LYS A 112 -14.87 8.49 -4.04
N GLN A 113 -14.86 9.79 -3.76
CA GLN A 113 -15.74 10.74 -4.48
C GLN A 113 -15.37 10.73 -5.95
#